data_AF-A0A914ZRW8-F1
#
_entry.id   AF-A0A914ZRW8-F1
#
_cell.length_a   1.000
_cell.length_b   1.000
_cell.length_c   1.000
_cell.angle_alpha   90.00
_cell.angle_beta   90.00
_cell.angle_gamma   90.00
#
_symmetry.space_group_name_H-M   'P 1'
#
loop_
_entity.id
_entity.type
_entity.pdbx_description
1 polymer ?
#
loop_
_entity_poly.entity_id
_entity_poly.type
_entity_poly.pdbx_seq_one_letter_code
_entity_poly.pdbx_strand_id
1 'polypeptide(L)'
;MTAVCHYLFTEAGPRELELVADGLKHFNGKWSTNIQLATCVRDEEILKTTVRLIINTKNAAVYTAVLQNEYTLHYNGKLREMLWSEIASMSLPERKLLFSIDTRDASQVARILVHSVRRLRELQQLMRVMPSWGTHMQLEIEYLKRKYHWMDKTAVPRIESFLSRSNAH
;
A
#
# COMPACT_ATOMS: atom_id res chain seq x y z
N MET A 1 12.91 6.60 11.95
CA MET A 1 12.65 5.46 11.03
C MET A 1 12.85 5.84 9.56
N THR A 2 12.39 7.02 9.15
CA THR A 2 12.43 7.52 7.76
C THR A 2 13.80 7.45 7.07
N ALA A 3 14.89 7.89 7.71
CA ALA A 3 16.23 7.87 7.13
C ALA A 3 16.72 6.45 6.80
N VAL A 4 16.44 5.48 7.69
CA VAL A 4 16.79 4.08 7.47
C VAL A 4 15.97 3.50 6.32
N CYS A 5 14.68 3.81 6.23
CA CYS A 5 13.85 3.38 5.10
C CYS A 5 14.30 4.00 3.77
N HIS A 6 14.75 5.25 3.79
CA HIS A 6 15.36 5.88 2.63
C HIS A 6 16.61 5.10 2.19
N TYR A 7 17.56 4.89 3.11
CA TYR A 7 18.78 4.13 2.88
C TYR A 7 18.49 2.70 2.39
N LEU A 8 17.57 1.98 3.02
CA LEU A 8 17.18 0.63 2.62
C LEU A 8 16.60 0.56 1.19
N PHE A 9 15.96 1.64 0.75
CA PHE A 9 15.36 1.70 -0.58
C PHE A 9 16.40 2.09 -1.66
N THR A 10 17.35 2.97 -1.33
CA THR A 10 18.27 3.59 -2.31
C THR A 10 19.64 2.93 -2.35
N GLU A 11 20.16 2.46 -1.21
CA GLU A 11 21.58 2.16 -1.01
C GLU A 11 21.86 0.79 -0.37
N ALA A 12 20.85 0.04 0.09
CA ALA A 12 21.06 -1.26 0.73
C ALA A 12 21.87 -2.23 -0.13
N GLY A 13 22.96 -2.75 0.45
CA GLY A 13 23.75 -3.83 -0.12
C GLY A 13 23.33 -5.20 0.40
N PRO A 14 24.03 -6.27 -0.02
CA PRO A 14 23.71 -7.64 0.38
C PRO A 14 23.63 -7.85 1.90
N ARG A 15 24.52 -7.20 2.66
CA ARG A 15 24.57 -7.30 4.11
C ARG A 15 23.31 -6.73 4.77
N GLU A 16 22.87 -5.56 4.34
CA GLU A 16 21.67 -4.92 4.89
C GLU A 16 20.42 -5.73 4.55
N LEU A 17 20.34 -6.26 3.32
CA LEU A 17 19.24 -7.11 2.88
C LEU A 17 19.18 -8.42 3.68
N GLU A 18 20.33 -9.04 3.97
CA GLU A 18 20.41 -10.23 4.82
C GLU A 18 19.88 -9.95 6.24
N LEU A 19 20.27 -8.82 6.85
CA LEU A 19 19.77 -8.41 8.16
C LEU A 19 18.25 -8.20 8.17
N VAL A 20 17.70 -7.59 7.12
CA VAL A 20 16.25 -7.42 6.96
C VAL A 20 15.56 -8.79 6.81
N ALA A 21 16.10 -9.67 5.96
CA ALA A 21 15.56 -11.00 5.73
C ALA A 21 15.57 -11.86 7.02
N ASP A 22 16.65 -11.81 7.80
CA ASP A 22 16.76 -12.50 9.09
C ASP A 22 15.75 -11.99 10.11
N GLY A 23 15.49 -10.67 10.09
CA GLY A 23 14.45 -10.05 10.91
C GLY A 23 13.05 -10.60 10.65
N LEU A 24 12.78 -11.11 9.45
CA LEU A 24 11.49 -11.68 9.08
C LEU A 24 11.28 -13.13 9.54
N LYS A 25 12.36 -13.84 9.91
CA LYS A 25 12.28 -15.26 10.30
C LYS A 25 11.59 -15.49 11.66
N HIS A 26 11.58 -14.48 12.53
CA HIS A 26 11.15 -14.63 13.92
C HIS A 26 9.97 -13.72 14.26
N PHE A 27 8.87 -14.32 14.72
CA PHE A 27 7.76 -13.57 15.32
C PHE A 27 8.09 -13.24 16.77
N ASN A 28 8.61 -12.03 17.02
CA ASN A 28 8.99 -11.56 18.35
C ASN A 28 8.49 -10.12 18.59
N GLY A 29 8.83 -9.52 19.74
CA GLY A 29 8.42 -8.15 20.08
C GLY A 29 8.85 -7.05 19.08
N LYS A 30 9.74 -7.35 18.13
CA LYS A 30 10.21 -6.44 17.07
C LYS A 30 9.55 -6.70 15.72
N TRP A 31 8.59 -7.64 15.64
CA TRP A 31 7.98 -8.07 14.38
C TRP A 31 7.43 -6.89 13.55
N SER A 32 6.70 -5.96 14.17
CA SER A 32 6.15 -4.79 13.49
C SER A 32 7.23 -3.90 12.87
N THR A 33 8.35 -3.69 13.58
CA THR A 33 9.49 -2.93 13.08
C THR A 33 10.17 -3.66 11.92
N ASN A 34 10.36 -4.97 12.04
CA ASN A 34 10.98 -5.78 10.97
C ASN A 34 10.13 -5.77 9.69
N ILE A 35 8.80 -5.88 9.81
CA ILE A 35 7.89 -5.74 8.67
C ILE A 35 8.00 -4.35 8.05
N GLN A 36 7.99 -3.28 8.86
CA GLN A 36 8.12 -1.92 8.34
C GLN A 36 9.45 -1.70 7.60
N LEU A 37 10.57 -2.21 8.13
CA LEU A 37 11.87 -2.15 7.46
C LEU A 37 11.86 -2.91 6.13
N ALA A 38 11.28 -4.11 6.12
CA ALA A 38 11.19 -4.92 4.92
C ALA A 38 10.27 -4.30 3.85
N THR A 39 9.28 -3.50 4.24
CA THR A 39 8.46 -2.75 3.27
C THR A 39 9.26 -1.65 2.54
N CYS A 40 10.41 -1.27 3.06
CA CYS A 40 11.28 -0.22 2.52
C CYS A 40 12.34 -0.74 1.55
N VAL A 41 12.54 -2.06 1.40
CA VAL A 41 13.56 -2.59 0.46
C VAL A 41 13.03 -2.74 -0.96
N ARG A 42 13.93 -2.89 -1.93
CA ARG A 42 13.60 -3.19 -3.33
C ARG A 42 13.73 -4.67 -3.71
N ASP A 43 14.32 -5.48 -2.83
CA ASP A 43 14.53 -6.91 -3.06
C ASP A 43 13.19 -7.67 -3.14
N GLU A 44 12.94 -8.34 -4.27
CA GLU A 44 11.64 -8.97 -4.52
C GLU A 44 11.35 -10.16 -3.61
N GLU A 45 12.35 -10.92 -3.18
CA GLU A 45 12.14 -12.11 -2.32
C GLU A 45 11.82 -11.69 -0.88
N ILE A 46 12.47 -10.65 -0.38
CA ILE A 46 12.12 -10.02 0.90
C ILE A 46 10.70 -9.46 0.83
N LEU A 47 10.34 -8.77 -0.26
CA LEU A 47 8.99 -8.22 -0.43
C LEU A 47 7.92 -9.33 -0.48
N LYS A 48 8.14 -10.41 -1.24
CA LYS A 48 7.22 -11.57 -1.27
C LYS A 48 7.04 -12.18 0.11
N THR A 49 8.14 -12.40 0.83
CA THR A 49 8.10 -12.94 2.20
C THR A 49 7.33 -12.03 3.13
N THR A 50 7.59 -10.72 3.06
CA THR A 50 6.91 -9.70 3.86
C THR A 50 5.42 -9.67 3.60
N VAL A 51 5.00 -9.67 2.33
CA VAL A 51 3.59 -9.70 1.94
C VAL A 51 2.91 -10.95 2.48
N ARG A 52 3.53 -12.13 2.36
CA ARG A 52 2.98 -13.39 2.92
C ARG A 52 2.77 -13.29 4.43
N LEU A 53 3.76 -12.76 5.17
CA LEU A 53 3.65 -12.56 6.62
C LEU A 53 2.52 -11.59 6.99
N ILE A 54 2.39 -10.48 6.26
CA ILE A 54 1.29 -9.53 6.44
C ILE A 54 -0.04 -10.23 6.19
N ILE A 55 -0.22 -10.86 5.04
CA ILE A 55 -1.46 -11.53 4.62
C ILE A 55 -1.90 -12.57 5.64
N ASN A 56 -0.97 -13.39 6.13
CA ASN A 56 -1.23 -14.43 7.13
C ASN A 56 -1.75 -13.89 8.47
N THR A 57 -1.54 -12.61 8.80
CA THR A 57 -2.13 -12.01 10.01
C THR A 57 -3.65 -11.91 9.96
N LYS A 58 -4.24 -11.92 8.74
CA LYS A 58 -5.66 -11.69 8.49
C LYS A 58 -6.22 -10.47 9.24
N ASN A 59 -5.37 -9.46 9.44
CA ASN A 59 -5.67 -8.32 10.29
C ASN A 59 -5.65 -7.01 9.48
N ALA A 60 -6.84 -6.42 9.31
CA ALA A 60 -7.02 -5.19 8.55
C ALA A 60 -6.24 -3.99 9.14
N ALA A 61 -5.99 -3.96 10.44
CA ALA A 61 -5.17 -2.92 11.08
C ALA A 61 -3.68 -3.06 10.69
N VAL A 62 -3.17 -4.29 10.56
CA VAL A 62 -1.81 -4.53 10.07
C VAL A 62 -1.69 -4.07 8.62
N TYR A 63 -2.68 -4.40 7.78
CA TYR A 63 -2.65 -4.03 6.35
C TYR A 63 -2.66 -2.51 6.20
N THR A 64 -3.52 -1.86 6.97
CA THR A 64 -3.62 -0.41 7.09
C THR A 64 -2.30 0.21 7.53
N ALA A 65 -1.69 -0.28 8.60
CA ALA A 65 -0.44 0.26 9.13
C ALA A 65 0.71 0.16 8.11
N VAL A 66 0.80 -0.93 7.35
CA VAL A 66 1.80 -1.09 6.29
C VAL A 66 1.55 -0.14 5.13
N LEU A 67 0.31 -0.03 4.68
CA LEU A 67 -0.03 0.84 3.54
C LEU A 67 0.06 2.32 3.92
N GLN A 68 -0.25 2.69 5.15
CA GLN A 68 -0.17 4.07 5.64
C GLN A 68 1.22 4.46 6.14
N ASN A 69 2.22 3.57 6.11
CA ASN A 69 3.53 3.79 6.70
C ASN A 69 4.16 5.14 6.28
N GLU A 70 4.02 6.13 7.16
CA GLU A 70 4.45 7.52 6.95
C GLU A 70 5.98 7.65 6.94
N TYR A 71 6.67 6.62 7.43
CA TYR A 71 8.13 6.57 7.42
C TYR A 71 8.69 6.21 6.04
N THR A 72 7.85 5.75 5.12
CA THR A 72 8.25 5.53 3.72
C THR A 72 8.15 6.84 2.95
N LEU A 73 9.28 7.55 2.79
CA LEU A 73 9.39 8.62 1.79
C LEU A 73 9.14 8.05 0.39
N HIS A 74 9.54 6.80 0.17
CA HIS A 74 9.44 6.12 -1.10
C HIS A 74 8.16 5.32 -1.19
N TYR A 75 7.36 5.60 -2.22
CA TYR A 75 6.26 4.74 -2.60
C TYR A 75 6.80 3.42 -3.15
N ASN A 76 6.71 2.33 -2.38
CA ASN A 76 7.09 1.00 -2.84
C ASN A 76 5.97 0.36 -3.66
N GLY A 77 5.91 0.73 -4.95
CA GLY A 77 4.87 0.27 -5.85
C GLY A 77 4.83 -1.25 -6.06
N LYS A 78 6.00 -1.92 -6.00
CA LYS A 78 6.10 -3.38 -6.18
C LYS A 78 5.50 -4.11 -4.98
N LEU A 79 5.82 -3.69 -3.75
CA LEU A 79 5.21 -4.21 -2.53
C LEU A 79 3.68 -4.10 -2.60
N ARG A 80 3.17 -2.92 -2.97
CA ARG A 80 1.72 -2.67 -3.03
C ARG A 80 1.02 -3.52 -4.08
N GLU A 81 1.62 -3.66 -5.25
CA GLU A 81 1.12 -4.55 -6.31
C GLU A 81 1.03 -6.01 -5.84
N MET A 82 2.08 -6.51 -5.17
CA MET A 82 2.07 -7.85 -4.57
C MET A 82 0.98 -7.98 -3.51
N LEU A 83 0.86 -7.00 -2.59
CA LEU A 83 -0.13 -7.03 -1.53
C LEU A 83 -1.56 -7.06 -2.08
N TRP A 84 -1.90 -6.20 -3.05
CA TRP A 84 -3.23 -6.23 -3.66
C TRP A 84 -3.50 -7.53 -4.41
N SER A 85 -2.49 -8.11 -5.05
CA SER A 85 -2.62 -9.39 -5.74
C SER A 85 -2.89 -10.54 -4.76
N GLU A 86 -2.21 -10.58 -3.61
CA GLU A 86 -2.44 -11.59 -2.57
C GLU A 86 -3.79 -11.38 -1.85
N ILE A 87 -4.24 -10.14 -1.65
CA ILE A 87 -5.60 -9.92 -1.15
C ILE A 87 -6.63 -10.41 -2.18
N ALA A 88 -6.39 -10.21 -3.48
CA ALA A 88 -7.28 -10.70 -4.54
C ALA A 88 -7.34 -12.23 -4.62
N SER A 89 -6.27 -12.94 -4.22
CA SER A 89 -6.20 -14.40 -4.21
C SER A 89 -6.95 -15.03 -3.02
N MET A 90 -7.28 -14.24 -1.98
CA MET A 90 -8.11 -14.69 -0.87
C MET A 90 -9.51 -15.14 -1.32
N SER A 91 -10.13 -15.98 -0.49
CA SER A 91 -11.51 -16.39 -0.71
C SER A 91 -12.44 -15.17 -0.74
N LEU A 92 -13.53 -15.25 -1.51
CA LEU A 92 -14.50 -14.15 -1.57
C LEU A 92 -15.03 -13.77 -0.17
N PRO A 93 -15.41 -14.72 0.72
CA PRO A 93 -15.84 -14.38 2.08
C PRO A 93 -14.80 -13.61 2.90
N GLU A 94 -13.52 -13.98 2.80
CA GLU A 94 -12.44 -13.27 3.51
C GLU A 94 -12.31 -11.83 3.02
N ARG A 95 -12.35 -11.62 1.69
CA ARG A 95 -12.32 -10.26 1.13
C ARG A 95 -13.57 -9.47 1.50
N LYS A 96 -14.74 -10.10 1.51
CA LYS A 96 -15.99 -9.45 1.94
C LYS A 96 -15.92 -8.95 3.37
N LEU A 97 -15.37 -9.78 4.27
CA LEU A 97 -15.15 -9.44 5.66
C LEU A 97 -14.15 -8.29 5.79
N LEU A 98 -13.00 -8.38 5.11
CA LEU A 98 -11.93 -7.38 5.13
C LEU A 98 -12.42 -5.99 4.72
N PHE A 99 -13.23 -5.92 3.66
CA PHE A 99 -13.75 -4.66 3.14
C PHE A 99 -15.13 -4.29 3.68
N SER A 100 -15.72 -5.12 4.54
CA SER A 100 -17.04 -4.91 5.15
C SER A 100 -18.11 -4.55 4.09
N ILE A 101 -18.17 -5.30 2.98
CA ILE A 101 -19.05 -4.92 1.85
C ILE A 101 -20.53 -5.28 2.06
N ASP A 102 -20.81 -6.24 2.94
CA ASP A 102 -22.17 -6.71 3.24
C ASP A 102 -22.78 -6.01 4.47
N THR A 103 -22.05 -5.07 5.09
CA THR A 103 -22.54 -4.30 6.24
C THR A 103 -23.27 -3.04 5.77
N ARG A 104 -24.23 -2.58 6.59
CA ARG A 104 -25.01 -1.36 6.29
C ARG A 104 -24.14 -0.10 6.17
N ASP A 105 -22.99 -0.09 6.83
CA ASP A 105 -21.99 0.95 6.72
C ASP A 105 -20.63 0.33 6.40
N ALA A 106 -19.82 1.03 5.60
CA ALA A 106 -18.42 0.65 5.40
C ALA A 106 -17.65 0.90 6.70
N SER A 107 -17.01 -0.13 7.26
CA SER A 107 -16.20 0.03 8.46
C SER A 107 -15.09 1.06 8.24
N GLN A 108 -14.74 1.82 9.27
CA GLN A 108 -13.68 2.84 9.18
C GLN A 108 -12.36 2.23 8.69
N VAL A 109 -12.03 1.02 9.14
CA VAL A 109 -10.82 0.31 8.72
C VAL A 109 -10.88 -0.06 7.23
N ALA A 110 -12.01 -0.56 6.73
CA ALA A 110 -12.18 -0.86 5.31
C ALA A 110 -12.05 0.40 4.44
N ARG A 111 -12.62 1.53 4.89
CA ARG A 111 -12.48 2.82 4.21
C ARG A 111 -11.03 3.28 4.19
N ILE A 112 -10.34 3.21 5.33
CA ILE A 112 -8.91 3.56 5.41
C ILE A 112 -8.09 2.70 4.43
N LEU A 113 -8.36 1.39 4.38
CA LEU A 113 -7.66 0.47 3.50
C LEU A 113 -7.88 0.84 2.02
N VAL A 114 -9.12 1.11 1.61
CA VAL A 114 -9.47 1.53 0.24
C VAL A 114 -8.84 2.87 -0.12
N HIS A 115 -8.87 3.84 0.81
CA HIS A 115 -8.29 5.17 0.62
C HIS A 115 -6.76 5.21 0.72
N SER A 116 -6.12 4.09 1.08
CA SER A 116 -4.67 4.02 1.16
C SER A 116 -3.99 4.07 -0.20
N VAL A 117 -4.70 3.75 -1.29
CA VAL A 117 -4.19 3.81 -2.68
C VAL A 117 -3.62 5.19 -2.99
N ARG A 118 -2.56 5.27 -3.81
CA ARG A 118 -1.87 6.56 -4.07
C ARG A 118 -1.97 7.07 -5.50
N ARG A 119 -2.41 6.24 -6.45
CA ARG A 119 -2.44 6.58 -7.89
C ARG A 119 -3.47 5.76 -8.65
N LEU A 120 -3.85 6.24 -9.83
CA LEU A 120 -4.88 5.62 -10.66
C LEU A 120 -4.58 4.15 -11.01
N ARG A 121 -3.33 3.82 -11.36
CA ARG A 121 -2.90 2.43 -11.65
C ARG A 121 -3.13 1.50 -10.47
N GLU A 122 -2.87 1.98 -9.25
CA GLU A 122 -3.08 1.20 -8.04
C GLU A 122 -4.57 1.03 -7.73
N LEU A 123 -5.38 2.07 -7.95
CA LEU A 123 -6.83 1.97 -7.84
C LEU A 123 -7.40 0.92 -8.80
N GLN A 124 -6.88 0.82 -10.02
CA GLN A 124 -7.28 -0.23 -10.97
C GLN A 124 -6.96 -1.64 -10.47
N GLN A 125 -5.83 -1.82 -9.76
CA GLN A 125 -5.49 -3.09 -9.11
C GLN A 125 -6.45 -3.37 -7.96
N LEU A 126 -6.68 -2.38 -7.07
CA LEU A 126 -7.64 -2.50 -5.99
C LEU A 126 -9.01 -2.90 -6.51
N MET A 127 -9.54 -2.24 -7.55
CA MET A 127 -10.86 -2.55 -8.10
C MET A 127 -11.03 -4.01 -8.54
N ARG A 128 -9.94 -4.71 -8.92
CA ARG A 128 -9.97 -6.14 -9.29
C ARG A 128 -9.99 -7.07 -8.08
N VAL A 129 -9.68 -6.55 -6.89
CA VAL A 129 -9.73 -7.31 -5.64
C VAL A 129 -11.15 -7.78 -5.33
N MET A 130 -12.19 -7.07 -5.77
CA MET A 130 -13.58 -7.47 -5.53
C MET A 130 -14.39 -7.49 -6.83
N PRO A 131 -15.24 -8.51 -7.06
CA PRO A 131 -16.14 -8.53 -8.20
C PRO A 131 -17.24 -7.46 -8.09
N SER A 132 -17.66 -7.13 -6.86
CA SER A 132 -18.58 -6.05 -6.55
C SER A 132 -18.21 -5.44 -5.20
N TRP A 133 -18.27 -4.12 -5.11
CA TRP A 133 -17.94 -3.35 -3.90
C TRP A 133 -19.16 -3.07 -3.01
N GLY A 134 -20.36 -3.46 -3.42
CA GLY A 134 -21.59 -3.07 -2.73
C GLY A 134 -21.85 -1.56 -2.80
N THR A 135 -23.04 -1.12 -2.39
CA THR A 135 -23.49 0.26 -2.61
C THR A 135 -22.59 1.30 -1.94
N HIS A 136 -22.23 1.08 -0.67
CA HIS A 136 -21.48 2.08 0.11
C HIS A 136 -20.01 2.18 -0.31
N MET A 137 -19.31 1.05 -0.47
CA MET A 137 -17.91 1.10 -0.87
C MET A 137 -17.75 1.48 -2.35
N GLN A 138 -18.74 1.21 -3.20
CA GLN A 138 -18.72 1.71 -4.59
C GLN A 138 -18.65 3.24 -4.64
N LEU A 139 -19.34 3.95 -3.72
CA LEU A 139 -19.25 5.42 -3.65
C LEU A 139 -17.83 5.90 -3.33
N GLU A 140 -17.13 5.18 -2.44
CA GLU A 140 -15.73 5.47 -2.09
C GLU A 140 -14.79 5.22 -3.29
N ILE A 141 -15.00 4.12 -4.02
CA ILE A 141 -14.25 3.81 -5.25
C ILE A 141 -14.48 4.89 -6.32
N GLU A 142 -15.73 5.32 -6.54
CA GLU A 142 -16.06 6.37 -7.49
C GLU A 142 -15.46 7.73 -7.10
N TYR A 143 -15.45 8.06 -5.80
CA TYR A 143 -14.74 9.23 -5.31
C TYR A 143 -13.25 9.17 -5.64
N LEU A 144 -12.58 8.05 -5.36
CA LEU A 144 -11.15 7.88 -5.65
C LEU A 144 -10.84 7.96 -7.14
N LYS A 145 -11.70 7.41 -8.00
CA LYS A 145 -11.57 7.53 -9.47
C LYS A 145 -11.57 9.00 -9.90
N ARG A 146 -12.57 9.77 -9.45
CA ARG A 146 -12.66 11.20 -9.77
C ARG A 146 -11.46 11.98 -9.24
N LYS A 147 -11.05 11.70 -8.00
CA LYS A 147 -9.88 12.32 -7.37
C LYS A 147 -8.62 12.12 -8.20
N TYR A 148 -8.26 10.87 -8.52
CA TYR A 148 -7.02 10.60 -9.27
C TYR A 148 -7.09 11.09 -10.71
N HIS A 149 -8.26 10.99 -11.36
CA HIS A 149 -8.43 11.55 -12.69
C HIS A 149 -8.22 13.07 -12.70
N TRP A 150 -8.78 13.79 -11.73
CA TRP A 150 -8.57 15.23 -11.60
C TRP A 150 -7.11 15.58 -11.29
N MET A 151 -6.45 14.80 -10.41
CA MET A 151 -5.03 14.99 -10.12
C MET A 151 -4.18 14.88 -11.38
N ASP A 152 -4.36 13.81 -12.17
CA ASP A 152 -3.56 13.54 -13.36
C ASP A 152 -3.84 14.52 -14.50
N LYS A 153 -5.11 14.94 -14.68
CA LYS A 153 -5.52 15.80 -15.82
C LYS A 153 -5.48 17.28 -15.54
N THR A 154 -5.55 17.68 -14.27
CA THR A 154 -5.69 19.10 -13.90
C THR A 154 -4.60 19.54 -12.93
N ALA A 155 -4.47 18.87 -11.79
CA ALA A 155 -3.61 19.37 -10.71
C ALA A 155 -2.12 19.27 -11.05
N VAL A 156 -1.64 18.07 -11.42
CA VAL A 156 -0.23 17.83 -11.73
C VAL A 156 0.26 18.71 -12.89
N PRO A 157 -0.42 18.75 -14.06
CA PRO A 157 0.04 19.60 -15.17
C PRO A 157 0.09 21.10 -14.82
N ARG A 158 -0.86 21.58 -14.00
CA ARG A 158 -0.86 22.99 -13.56
C ARG A 158 0.33 23.29 -12.64
N ILE A 159 0.62 22.39 -11.70
CA ILE A 159 1.77 22.54 -10.80
C ILE A 159 3.08 22.50 -11.59
N GLU A 160 3.23 21.54 -12.50
CA GLU A 160 4.42 21.42 -13.36
C GLU A 160 4.61 22.67 -14.21
N SER A 161 3.54 23.20 -14.82
CA SER A 161 3.59 24.45 -15.57
C SER A 161 3.98 25.65 -14.69
N PHE A 162 3.52 25.70 -13.44
CA PHE A 162 3.88 26.77 -12.52
C PHE A 162 5.37 26.70 -12.17
N LEU A 163 5.86 25.53 -11.74
CA LEU A 163 7.25 25.32 -11.34
C LEU A 163 8.23 25.54 -12.50
N SER A 164 7.87 25.10 -13.71
CA SER A 164 8.73 25.26 -14.90
C SER A 164 8.86 26.71 -15.34
N ARG A 165 7.83 27.55 -15.11
CA ARG A 165 7.88 28.99 -15.38
C ARG A 165 8.75 29.74 -14.38
N SER A 166 8.80 29.28 -13.13
CA SER A 166 9.61 29.89 -12.07
C SER A 166 11.12 29.69 -12.23
N ASN A 167 11.56 28.73 -13.06
CA ASN A 167 12.97 28.45 -13.33
C ASN A 167 13.55 29.24 -14.53
N ALA A 168 12.76 30.15 -15.12
CA ALA A 168 13.16 30.96 -16.28
C ALA A 168 13.65 32.38 -15.91
N HIS A 169 14.08 32.59 -14.67
CA HIS A 169 14.61 33.86 -14.16
C HIS A 169 16.01 33.69 -13.58
#